data_AF-A0A2V8T1U5-F1
#
_entry.id   AF-A0A2V8T1U5-F1
#
_cell.length_a   1.000
_cell.length_b   1.000
_cell.length_c   1.000
_cell.angle_alpha   90.00
_cell.angle_beta   90.00
_cell.angle_gamma   90.00
#
_symmetry.space_group_name_H-M   'P 1'
#
loop_
_entity.id
_entity.type
_entity.pdbx_description
1 polymer ?
#
loop_
_entity_poly.entity_id
_entity_poly.type
_entity_poly.pdbx_seq_one_letter_code
_entity_poly.pdbx_strand_id
1 'polypeptide(L)'
;MSQTENKVTTEADARDRLPHNPVALPADGDDHTPPEVRAAKELARRYRLPYVDLLPPVGDSPIDYALLGEVPVELMLRHLFVPLRREGRRLHIAMADPTDLERLDEIASAVHARIVPHVSTAGAIEVVLRKGDATQRVLQEAASGFRISLVKETEQG
;
A
#
# COMPACT_ATOMS: atom_id res chain seq x y z
N MET A 1 64.67 27.78 30.67
CA MET A 1 64.20 28.60 29.53
C MET A 1 63.02 27.82 28.92
N SER A 2 61.84 27.77 29.53
CA SER A 2 60.86 28.84 29.85
C SER A 2 60.15 29.40 28.61
N GLN A 3 58.90 28.95 28.45
CA GLN A 3 57.68 29.55 27.84
C GLN A 3 56.77 28.34 27.47
N THR A 4 55.64 27.99 28.11
CA THR A 4 54.43 28.76 28.54
C THR A 4 53.86 29.53 27.33
N GLU A 5 52.66 29.30 26.78
CA GLU A 5 51.29 29.27 27.31
C GLU A 5 50.39 28.69 26.18
N ASN A 6 49.53 27.70 26.42
CA ASN A 6 48.08 27.80 26.66
C ASN A 6 47.24 28.53 25.58
N LYS A 7 46.31 27.81 24.94
CA LYS A 7 44.94 28.33 24.70
C LYS A 7 43.93 27.20 24.48
N VAL A 8 43.28 26.82 25.58
CA VAL A 8 41.97 26.18 25.59
C VAL A 8 40.94 27.26 25.23
N THR A 9 40.09 27.00 24.23
CA THR A 9 38.82 27.70 24.06
C THR A 9 37.71 26.65 23.98
N THR A 10 37.01 26.54 25.09
CA THR A 10 35.65 26.05 25.24
C THR A 10 34.71 26.79 24.30
N GLU A 11 33.80 26.08 23.63
CA GLU A 11 32.42 26.56 23.51
C GLU A 11 31.48 25.36 23.28
N ALA A 12 30.70 25.12 24.33
CA ALA A 12 29.54 24.26 24.34
C ALA A 12 28.35 24.97 23.64
N ASP A 13 27.32 24.18 23.40
CA ASP A 13 25.94 24.62 23.08
C ASP A 13 25.58 24.75 21.60
N ALA A 14 24.97 23.69 21.05
CA ALA A 14 23.74 23.82 20.27
C ALA A 14 23.16 22.42 19.96
N ARG A 15 22.36 21.94 20.92
CA ARG A 15 21.03 21.34 20.72
C ARG A 15 20.76 20.60 19.41
N ASP A 16 20.52 19.30 19.57
CA ASP A 16 19.31 18.62 19.07
C ASP A 16 18.82 19.09 17.69
N ARG A 17 19.49 18.61 16.65
CA ARG A 17 18.91 18.53 15.31
C ARG A 17 18.97 17.09 14.87
N LEU A 18 17.90 16.36 15.19
CA LEU A 18 17.46 15.21 14.39
C LEU A 18 17.68 15.56 12.91
N PRO A 19 18.24 14.66 12.08
CA PRO A 19 18.22 14.88 10.65
C PRO A 19 16.74 14.89 10.25
N HIS A 20 16.20 16.09 10.05
CA HIS A 20 15.04 16.28 9.21
C HIS A 20 15.53 15.77 7.86
N ASN A 21 15.19 14.54 7.51
CA ASN A 21 15.29 14.05 6.16
C ASN A 21 14.13 14.72 5.44
N PRO A 22 14.30 15.85 4.73
CA PRO A 22 13.33 16.15 3.70
C PRO A 22 13.43 14.95 2.76
N VAL A 23 12.36 14.16 2.66
CA VAL A 23 12.16 13.35 1.47
C VAL A 23 12.12 14.38 0.33
N ALA A 24 13.30 14.69 -0.20
CA ALA A 24 13.47 15.39 -1.44
C ALA A 24 12.91 14.42 -2.47
N LEU A 25 11.61 14.56 -2.75
CA LEU A 25 11.03 14.07 -3.98
C LEU A 25 11.96 14.58 -5.09
N PRO A 26 12.56 13.71 -5.90
CA PRO A 26 13.44 14.15 -6.97
C PRO A 26 12.67 15.14 -7.84
N ALA A 27 13.21 16.35 -7.95
CA ALA A 27 12.70 17.40 -8.80
C ALA A 27 12.85 16.95 -10.25
N ASP A 28 11.71 16.67 -10.89
CA ASP A 28 11.39 16.90 -12.30
C ASP A 28 12.55 16.71 -13.29
N GLY A 29 12.74 15.47 -13.75
CA GLY A 29 13.73 15.13 -14.78
C GLY A 29 13.41 13.90 -15.64
N ASP A 30 12.17 13.40 -15.66
CA ASP A 30 11.78 12.25 -16.48
C ASP A 30 10.82 12.66 -17.60
N ASP A 31 11.37 12.96 -18.78
CA ASP A 31 10.62 13.15 -20.04
C ASP A 31 9.89 11.86 -20.50
N HIS A 32 9.94 10.79 -19.69
CA HIS A 32 9.36 9.48 -19.95
C HIS A 32 8.35 9.02 -18.88
N THR A 33 7.93 9.88 -17.94
CA THR A 33 6.86 9.50 -17.00
C THR A 33 5.53 9.36 -17.77
N PRO A 34 4.85 8.20 -17.70
CA PRO A 34 3.58 8.02 -18.38
C PRO A 34 2.54 9.07 -17.96
N PRO A 35 1.68 9.56 -18.88
CA PRO A 35 0.68 10.58 -18.60
C PRO A 35 -0.20 10.26 -17.38
N GLU A 36 -0.62 9.00 -17.25
CA GLU A 36 -1.46 8.50 -16.17
C GLU A 36 -0.75 8.54 -14.80
N VAL A 37 0.56 8.26 -14.76
CA VAL A 37 1.37 8.35 -13.54
C VAL A 37 1.50 9.81 -13.11
N ARG A 38 1.74 10.71 -14.08
CA ARG A 38 1.81 12.15 -13.81
C ARG A 38 0.48 12.68 -13.28
N ALA A 39 -0.63 12.31 -13.90
CA ALA A 39 -1.97 12.70 -13.45
C ALA A 39 -2.27 12.18 -12.02
N ALA A 40 -1.95 10.91 -11.73
CA ALA A 40 -2.13 10.32 -10.41
C ALA A 40 -1.27 11.02 -9.34
N LYS A 41 0.01 11.31 -9.64
CA LYS A 41 0.88 12.09 -8.74
C LYS A 41 0.35 13.50 -8.49
N GLU A 42 -0.14 14.18 -9.52
CA GLU A 42 -0.74 15.52 -9.36
C GLU A 42 -2.01 15.47 -8.50
N LEU A 43 -2.88 14.49 -8.73
CA LEU A 43 -4.08 14.27 -7.93
C LEU A 43 -3.74 14.05 -6.45
N ALA A 44 -2.77 13.18 -6.18
CA ALA A 44 -2.26 12.91 -4.84
C ALA A 44 -1.77 14.20 -4.16
N ARG A 45 -0.94 14.99 -4.87
CA ARG A 45 -0.43 16.28 -4.35
C ARG A 45 -1.56 17.27 -4.06
N ARG A 46 -2.53 17.40 -4.97
CA ARG A 46 -3.67 18.33 -4.85
C ARG A 46 -4.47 18.06 -3.58
N TYR A 47 -4.71 16.78 -3.27
CA TYR A 47 -5.50 16.36 -2.11
C TYR A 47 -4.67 15.99 -0.89
N ARG A 48 -3.33 16.21 -0.93
CA ARG A 48 -2.38 15.86 0.15
C ARG A 48 -2.45 14.38 0.54
N LEU A 49 -2.68 13.53 -0.44
CA LEU A 49 -2.69 12.09 -0.29
C LEU A 49 -1.36 11.49 -0.77
N PRO A 50 -0.94 10.37 -0.20
CA PRO A 50 0.23 9.64 -0.69
C PRO A 50 -0.05 9.04 -2.08
N TYR A 51 0.93 9.11 -2.97
CA TYR A 51 0.95 8.30 -4.20
C TYR A 51 1.67 6.98 -3.91
N VAL A 52 1.13 5.88 -4.45
CA VAL A 52 1.76 4.56 -4.37
C VAL A 52 1.87 3.98 -5.78
N ASP A 53 3.04 3.46 -6.12
CA ASP A 53 3.23 2.65 -7.32
C ASP A 53 3.01 1.19 -6.96
N LEU A 54 1.92 0.59 -7.46
CA LEU A 54 1.57 -0.80 -7.17
C LEU A 54 2.43 -1.81 -7.94
N LEU A 55 3.14 -1.37 -8.97
CA LEU A 55 3.94 -2.23 -9.85
C LEU A 55 5.37 -1.67 -9.96
N PRO A 56 6.08 -1.48 -8.83
CA PRO A 56 7.41 -0.91 -8.86
C PRO A 56 8.36 -1.83 -9.65
N PRO A 57 9.20 -1.28 -10.54
CA PRO A 57 10.16 -2.08 -11.31
C PRO A 57 11.29 -2.64 -10.44
N VAL A 58 11.57 -2.00 -9.31
CA VAL A 58 12.61 -2.37 -8.35
C VAL A 58 12.05 -2.20 -6.93
N GLY A 59 12.31 -3.17 -6.06
CA GLY A 59 11.87 -3.18 -4.66
C GLY A 59 10.69 -4.12 -4.40
N ASP A 60 10.26 -4.16 -3.15
CA ASP A 60 9.15 -4.99 -2.71
C ASP A 60 7.80 -4.40 -3.14
N SER A 61 6.83 -5.29 -3.37
CA SER A 61 5.45 -4.89 -3.63
C SER A 61 4.89 -4.14 -2.41
N PRO A 62 4.20 -2.99 -2.60
CA PRO A 62 3.55 -2.28 -1.49
C PRO A 62 2.28 -2.99 -1.00
N ILE A 63 1.88 -4.08 -1.66
CA ILE A 63 0.67 -4.84 -1.35
C ILE A 63 1.03 -6.01 -0.45
N ASP A 64 0.43 -6.05 0.73
CA ASP A 64 0.37 -7.26 1.54
C ASP A 64 -0.66 -8.22 0.93
N TYR A 65 -0.15 -9.22 0.19
CA TYR A 65 -0.98 -10.21 -0.50
C TYR A 65 -1.86 -11.04 0.44
N ALA A 66 -1.55 -11.13 1.74
CA ALA A 66 -2.43 -11.79 2.70
C ALA A 66 -3.77 -11.04 2.85
N LEU A 67 -3.75 -9.70 2.75
CA LEU A 67 -4.96 -8.87 2.86
C LEU A 67 -5.90 -8.98 1.66
N LEU A 68 -5.41 -9.40 0.50
CA LEU A 68 -6.28 -9.70 -0.65
C LEU A 68 -7.25 -10.86 -0.33
N GLY A 69 -6.89 -11.72 0.63
CA GLY A 69 -7.76 -12.77 1.17
C GLY A 69 -8.84 -12.28 2.14
N GLU A 70 -8.62 -11.15 2.79
CA GLU A 70 -9.50 -10.63 3.84
C GLU A 70 -10.61 -9.72 3.29
N VAL A 71 -10.35 -9.05 2.16
CA VAL A 71 -11.32 -8.16 1.52
C VAL A 71 -12.03 -8.89 0.39
N PRO A 72 -13.37 -8.88 0.32
CA PRO A 72 -14.10 -9.52 -0.77
C PRO A 72 -13.69 -8.96 -2.14
N VAL A 73 -13.34 -9.85 -3.08
CA VAL A 73 -12.91 -9.48 -4.44
C VAL A 73 -13.97 -8.63 -5.17
N GLU A 74 -15.25 -8.99 -5.03
CA GLU A 74 -16.36 -8.24 -5.60
C GLU A 74 -16.38 -6.77 -5.12
N LEU A 75 -16.06 -6.53 -3.85
CA LEU A 75 -15.99 -5.17 -3.29
C LEU A 75 -14.82 -4.39 -3.91
N MET A 76 -13.66 -5.03 -4.04
CA MET A 76 -12.47 -4.43 -4.66
C MET A 76 -12.70 -4.07 -6.13
N LEU A 77 -13.36 -4.96 -6.89
CA LEU A 77 -13.70 -4.74 -8.29
C LEU A 77 -14.74 -3.63 -8.46
N ARG A 78 -15.81 -3.66 -7.66
CA ARG A 78 -16.91 -2.68 -7.72
C ARG A 78 -16.43 -1.25 -7.50
N HIS A 79 -15.55 -1.05 -6.52
CA HIS A 79 -15.08 0.28 -6.15
C HIS A 79 -13.68 0.60 -6.69
N LEU A 80 -13.08 -0.31 -7.47
CA LEU A 80 -11.75 -0.20 -8.07
C LEU A 80 -10.66 0.24 -7.09
N PHE A 81 -10.45 -0.57 -6.05
CA PHE A 81 -9.36 -0.36 -5.08
C PHE A 81 -8.67 -1.68 -4.74
N VAL A 82 -7.48 -1.58 -4.17
CA VAL A 82 -6.75 -2.73 -3.59
C VAL A 82 -6.28 -2.41 -2.17
N PRO A 83 -6.35 -3.36 -1.21
CA PRO A 83 -5.75 -3.19 0.10
C PRO A 83 -4.22 -3.22 -0.01
N LEU A 84 -3.56 -2.33 0.72
CA LEU A 84 -2.09 -2.26 0.78
C LEU A 84 -1.57 -2.92 2.04
N ARG A 85 -2.07 -2.46 3.19
CA ARG A 85 -1.62 -2.88 4.51
C ARG A 85 -2.66 -2.50 5.56
N ARG A 86 -2.65 -3.21 6.69
CA ARG A 86 -3.52 -2.93 7.83
C ARG A 86 -2.69 -2.49 9.03
N GLU A 87 -3.13 -1.42 9.67
CA GLU A 87 -2.53 -0.88 10.89
C GLU A 87 -3.61 -0.75 11.97
N GLY A 88 -3.78 -1.79 12.79
CA GLY A 88 -4.87 -1.85 13.76
C GLY A 88 -6.22 -1.77 13.06
N ARG A 89 -6.97 -0.68 13.31
CA ARG A 89 -8.28 -0.42 12.70
C ARG A 89 -8.24 0.39 11.40
N ARG A 90 -7.04 0.70 10.89
CA ARG A 90 -6.86 1.44 9.64
C ARG A 90 -6.52 0.48 8.52
N LEU A 91 -7.27 0.53 7.43
CA LEU A 91 -6.97 -0.15 6.19
C LEU A 91 -6.44 0.87 5.19
N HIS A 92 -5.17 0.73 4.82
CA HIS A 92 -4.58 1.52 3.75
C HIS A 92 -5.00 0.88 2.42
N ILE A 93 -5.55 1.69 1.52
CA ILE A 93 -6.01 1.22 0.20
C ILE A 93 -5.38 2.06 -0.90
N ALA A 94 -5.18 1.48 -2.07
CA ALA A 94 -4.86 2.23 -3.28
C ALA A 94 -6.09 2.33 -4.19
N MET A 95 -6.35 3.53 -4.71
CA MET A 95 -7.47 3.82 -5.60
C MET A 95 -7.10 4.90 -6.63
N ALA A 96 -7.80 4.93 -7.76
CA ALA A 96 -7.52 5.90 -8.82
C ALA A 96 -8.08 7.29 -8.52
N ASP A 97 -9.24 7.35 -7.86
CA ASP A 97 -9.94 8.59 -7.56
C ASP A 97 -10.48 8.59 -6.11
N PRO A 98 -9.77 9.22 -5.16
CA PRO A 98 -10.18 9.31 -3.76
C PRO A 98 -11.12 10.49 -3.47
N THR A 99 -11.66 11.17 -4.49
CA THR A 99 -12.49 12.37 -4.30
C THR A 99 -13.97 12.06 -3.98
N ASP A 100 -14.38 10.83 -4.24
CA ASP A 100 -15.70 10.29 -3.94
C ASP A 100 -15.77 9.83 -2.47
N LEU A 101 -16.18 10.75 -1.59
CA LEU A 101 -16.26 10.49 -0.15
C LEU A 101 -17.35 9.47 0.21
N GLU A 102 -18.45 9.43 -0.53
CA GLU A 102 -19.53 8.47 -0.34
C GLU A 102 -19.02 7.05 -0.59
N ARG A 103 -18.28 6.84 -1.69
CA ARG A 103 -17.60 5.56 -1.97
C ARG A 103 -16.61 5.17 -0.87
N LEU A 104 -15.83 6.12 -0.36
CA LEU A 104 -14.89 5.84 0.72
C LEU A 104 -15.60 5.38 1.99
N ASP A 105 -16.73 6.01 2.33
CA ASP A 105 -17.55 5.63 3.48
C ASP A 105 -18.23 4.26 3.28
N GLU A 106 -18.70 3.95 2.07
CA GLU A 106 -19.22 2.62 1.72
C GLU A 106 -18.17 1.53 1.90
N ILE A 107 -16.95 1.75 1.38
CA ILE A 107 -15.84 0.82 1.56
C ILE A 107 -15.54 0.65 3.05
N ALA A 108 -15.42 1.76 3.79
CA ALA A 108 -15.13 1.76 5.23
C ALA A 108 -16.14 0.94 6.02
N SER A 109 -17.43 1.11 5.70
CA SER A 109 -18.55 0.37 6.29
C SER A 109 -18.45 -1.13 5.98
N ALA A 110 -18.26 -1.48 4.71
CA ALA A 110 -18.20 -2.87 4.26
C ALA A 110 -17.02 -3.64 4.90
N VAL A 111 -15.84 -3.02 5.00
CA VAL A 111 -14.64 -3.66 5.58
C VAL A 111 -14.49 -3.45 7.10
N HIS A 112 -15.43 -2.75 7.73
CA HIS A 112 -15.43 -2.42 9.15
C HIS A 112 -14.11 -1.78 9.64
N ALA A 113 -13.52 -0.89 8.83
CA ALA A 113 -12.23 -0.26 9.10
C ALA A 113 -12.18 1.20 8.65
N ARG A 114 -11.32 2.00 9.28
CA ARG A 114 -11.04 3.36 8.82
C ARG A 114 -10.16 3.30 7.58
N ILE A 115 -10.59 3.95 6.50
CA ILE A 115 -9.87 3.95 5.24
C ILE A 115 -8.78 5.03 5.23
N VAL A 116 -7.59 4.65 4.77
CA VAL A 116 -6.48 5.58 4.50
C VAL A 116 -6.15 5.49 3.00
N PRO A 117 -6.72 6.40 2.18
CA PRO A 117 -6.58 6.30 0.73
C PRO A 117 -5.18 6.71 0.27
N HIS A 118 -4.66 5.95 -0.69
CA HIS A 118 -3.46 6.22 -1.46
C HIS A 118 -3.86 6.30 -2.93
N VAL A 119 -3.26 7.23 -3.66
CA VAL A 119 -3.53 7.40 -5.08
C VAL A 119 -2.60 6.50 -5.88
N SER A 120 -3.16 5.76 -6.83
CA SER A 120 -2.44 4.97 -7.82
C SER A 120 -3.07 5.17 -9.20
N THR A 121 -2.41 4.70 -10.25
CA THR A 121 -3.03 4.64 -11.58
C THR A 121 -4.11 3.56 -11.63
N ALA A 122 -5.19 3.82 -12.39
CA ALA A 122 -6.26 2.85 -12.60
C ALA A 122 -5.75 1.54 -13.24
N GLY A 123 -4.88 1.64 -14.24
CA GLY A 123 -4.29 0.47 -14.90
C GLY A 123 -3.49 -0.41 -13.94
N ALA A 124 -2.73 0.18 -13.01
CA ALA A 124 -2.00 -0.61 -12.02
C ALA A 124 -2.94 -1.34 -11.06
N ILE A 125 -4.03 -0.69 -10.63
CA ILE A 125 -5.08 -1.30 -9.80
C ILE A 125 -5.72 -2.49 -10.53
N GLU A 126 -6.11 -2.31 -11.79
CA GLU A 126 -6.70 -3.38 -12.61
C GLU A 126 -5.77 -4.58 -12.78
N VAL A 127 -4.48 -4.33 -13.03
CA VAL A 127 -3.48 -5.40 -13.17
C VAL A 127 -3.35 -6.19 -11.87
N VAL A 128 -3.33 -5.53 -10.72
CA VAL A 128 -3.28 -6.19 -9.41
C VAL A 128 -4.53 -7.01 -9.16
N LEU A 129 -5.73 -6.47 -9.45
CA LEU A 129 -6.99 -7.18 -9.27
C LEU A 129 -7.06 -8.44 -10.13
N ARG A 130 -6.60 -8.39 -11.39
CA ARG A 130 -6.51 -9.56 -12.27
C ARG A 130 -5.56 -10.64 -11.74
N LYS A 131 -4.40 -10.24 -11.20
CA LYS A 131 -3.41 -11.18 -10.61
C LYS A 131 -3.92 -11.79 -9.30
N GLY A 132 -4.59 -10.99 -8.47
CA GLY A 132 -5.19 -11.44 -7.20
C GLY A 132 -6.30 -12.47 -7.43
N ASP A 133 -7.21 -12.20 -8.37
CA ASP A 133 -8.32 -13.11 -8.72
C ASP A 133 -7.83 -14.48 -9.20
N ALA A 134 -6.80 -14.51 -10.07
CA ALA A 134 -6.19 -15.76 -10.53
C ALA A 134 -5.60 -16.58 -9.38
N THR A 135 -4.94 -15.93 -8.42
CA THR A 135 -4.34 -16.60 -7.25
C THR A 135 -5.43 -17.17 -6.34
N GLN A 136 -6.50 -16.42 -6.09
CA GLN A 136 -7.62 -16.90 -5.27
C GLN A 136 -8.36 -18.07 -5.90
N ARG A 137 -8.60 -18.05 -7.22
CA ARG A 137 -9.27 -19.16 -7.92
C ARG A 137 -8.48 -20.45 -7.85
N VAL A 138 -7.16 -20.40 -8.09
CA VAL A 138 -6.29 -21.59 -7.98
C VAL A 138 -6.30 -22.16 -6.55
N LEU A 139 -6.25 -21.29 -5.53
CA LEU A 139 -6.34 -21.72 -4.13
C LEU A 139 -7.70 -22.37 -3.81
N GLN A 140 -8.80 -21.80 -4.30
CA GLN A 140 -10.14 -22.37 -4.10
C GLN A 140 -10.33 -23.71 -4.83
N GLU A 141 -9.83 -23.82 -6.06
CA GLU A 141 -9.85 -25.06 -6.85
C GLU A 141 -9.05 -26.17 -6.15
N ALA A 142 -7.82 -25.88 -5.69
CA ALA A 142 -7.00 -26.83 -4.95
C ALA A 142 -7.64 -27.26 -3.61
N ALA A 143 -8.25 -26.32 -2.88
CA ALA A 143 -8.94 -26.60 -1.63
C ALA A 143 -10.24 -27.42 -1.83
N SER A 144 -10.94 -27.22 -2.94
CA SER A 144 -12.16 -27.98 -3.26
C SER A 144 -11.89 -29.43 -3.67
N GLY A 145 -10.71 -29.73 -4.25
CA GLY A 145 -10.26 -31.08 -4.57
C GLY A 145 -10.05 -32.01 -3.37
N PHE A 146 -10.05 -31.48 -2.14
CA PHE A 146 -9.77 -32.23 -0.91
C PHE A 146 -11.00 -32.68 -0.09
N ARG A 147 -12.24 -32.34 -0.47
CA ARG A 147 -13.44 -32.70 0.31
C ARG A 147 -14.10 -34.04 -0.06
N ILE A 148 -13.52 -34.82 -0.98
CA ILE A 148 -14.11 -36.10 -1.43
C ILE A 148 -13.25 -37.29 -0.95
N SER A 149 -13.21 -37.52 0.36
CA SER A 149 -12.98 -38.86 0.95
C SER A 149 -13.15 -38.80 2.46
N LEU A 150 -14.41 -38.82 2.90
CA LEU A 150 -14.76 -39.40 4.18
C LEU A 150 -16.24 -39.84 4.16
N VAL A 151 -16.60 -40.66 3.16
CA VAL A 151 -17.78 -41.51 3.30
C VAL A 151 -17.38 -42.68 4.19
N LYS A 152 -17.80 -42.58 5.45
CA LYS A 152 -17.91 -43.64 6.47
C LYS A 152 -17.68 -45.06 5.93
N GLU A 153 -16.47 -45.58 6.10
CA GLU A 153 -16.24 -47.02 6.27
C GLU A 153 -16.23 -47.31 7.77
N THR A 154 -17.40 -47.32 8.40
CA THR A 154 -17.64 -48.17 9.57
C THR A 154 -19.12 -48.47 9.63
N GLU A 155 -19.42 -49.72 10.00
CA GLU A 155 -20.74 -50.26 10.33
C GLU A 155 -21.47 -50.95 9.16
N GLN A 156 -20.96 -52.13 8.79
CA GLN A 156 -21.78 -53.35 8.81
C GLN A 156 -20.88 -54.59 8.88
N GLY A 157 -20.81 -55.15 10.09
CA GLY A 157 -20.20 -56.42 10.46
C GLY A 157 -20.59 -56.73 11.89
#